data_AF-A0AAV8A8P8-F1
#
_entry.id   AF-A0AAV8A8P8-F1
#
_cell.length_a   1.000
_cell.length_b   1.000
_cell.length_c   1.000
_cell.angle_alpha   90.00
_cell.angle_beta   90.00
_cell.angle_gamma   90.00
#
_symmetry.space_group_name_H-M   'P 1'
#
loop_
_entity.id
_entity.type
_entity.pdbx_description
1 polymer ?
#
loop_
_entity_poly.entity_id
_entity_poly.type
_entity_poly.pdbx_seq_one_letter_code
_entity_poly.pdbx_strand_id
1 'polypeptide(L)'
;MSNNLPKVTEILEETEKKEIKDKEKEIEKTKENDKQKKTTTKTKKTTTKTETKKKEKKKVNEKKTEKKEEEDLTLNHALFMDELPQNLGDNSELEAIQSLIYEDPPEERAENFKERGNEFFRLEPPRYKEALEYYTKAIRQNSKIDDNNAIYYTNSGLCNYKIGNLGTCVKECKMAIRFKPSHAKAWYWMISALFKLRKYEETIKYSKKRKEVITKPNKQIEKFVKLSIQKIEERKQRKKDQEIIEKHNNLEMKKFHRAIRRKKWRLGDVGYPAFGNFDPQRWFDPQTQEYHTSAMFVYEEHSTVDFVRDFSENRTFGDVVREIFPRKDEKNPEKFPYWDPKREYVLEDIEIYWITNEMPVKVESQINKIERNTKTKKFVKINFKQKLSDILNNPLYVIPGYPVFYPVVKKSKFKKILLNKDL
;
A
#
# COMPACT_ATOMS: atom_id res chain seq x y z
N MET A 1 -30.38 3.90 22.34
CA MET A 1 -29.28 3.50 21.41
C MET A 1 -28.73 4.70 20.59
N SER A 2 -28.84 5.94 21.09
CA SER A 2 -28.40 7.17 20.38
C SER A 2 -26.95 7.59 20.66
N ASN A 3 -26.25 6.90 21.58
CA ASN A 3 -25.02 7.43 22.18
C ASN A 3 -23.72 7.18 21.39
N ASN A 4 -23.77 6.44 20.28
CA ASN A 4 -22.55 6.13 19.50
C ASN A 4 -22.47 6.90 18.17
N LEU A 5 -23.54 7.57 17.73
CA LEU A 5 -23.53 8.34 16.48
C LEU A 5 -22.51 9.49 16.50
N PRO A 6 -22.46 10.33 17.56
CA PRO A 6 -21.47 11.42 17.65
C PRO A 6 -20.04 10.89 17.67
N LYS A 7 -19.85 9.72 18.29
CA LYS A 7 -18.55 9.08 18.42
C LYS A 7 -18.04 8.53 17.07
N VAL A 8 -18.91 8.01 16.22
CA VAL A 8 -18.51 7.54 14.88
C VAL A 8 -18.17 8.73 13.99
N THR A 9 -18.97 9.79 14.00
CA THR A 9 -18.70 11.01 13.21
C THR A 9 -17.39 11.68 13.64
N GLU A 10 -17.14 11.80 14.96
CA GLU A 10 -15.87 12.31 15.49
C GLU A 10 -14.68 11.44 15.07
N ILE A 11 -14.80 10.10 15.12
CA ILE A 11 -13.74 9.18 14.68
C ILE A 11 -13.46 9.38 13.18
N LEU A 12 -14.49 9.45 12.34
CA LEU A 12 -14.35 9.62 10.89
C LEU A 12 -13.67 10.95 10.55
N GLU A 13 -14.12 12.05 11.15
CA GLU A 13 -13.49 13.36 10.98
C GLU A 13 -12.03 13.38 11.47
N GLU A 14 -11.75 12.74 12.60
CA GLU A 14 -10.38 12.63 13.10
C GLU A 14 -9.48 11.78 12.19
N THR A 15 -10.02 10.71 11.59
CA THR A 15 -9.28 9.89 10.62
C THR A 15 -8.98 10.66 9.35
N GLU A 16 -9.95 11.40 8.80
CA GLU A 16 -9.74 12.26 7.64
C GLU A 16 -8.70 13.35 7.94
N LYS A 17 -8.81 14.04 9.08
CA LYS A 17 -7.83 15.05 9.52
C LYS A 17 -6.42 14.45 9.67
N LYS A 18 -6.30 13.22 10.19
CA LYS A 18 -5.00 12.51 10.31
C LYS A 18 -4.43 12.12 8.95
N GLU A 19 -5.25 11.63 8.03
CA GLU A 19 -4.82 11.29 6.67
C GLU A 19 -4.37 12.52 5.88
N ILE A 20 -5.10 13.63 5.99
CA ILE A 20 -4.72 14.91 5.37
C ILE A 20 -3.37 15.36 5.92
N LYS A 21 -3.19 15.32 7.25
CA LYS A 21 -1.93 15.72 7.90
C LYS A 21 -0.74 14.82 7.56
N ASP A 22 -0.97 13.52 7.37
CA ASP A 22 0.09 12.58 6.98
C ASP A 22 0.44 12.74 5.48
N LYS A 23 -0.54 13.01 4.61
CA LYS A 23 -0.32 13.38 3.20
C LYS A 23 0.42 14.70 3.07
N GLU A 24 0.09 15.72 3.87
CA GLU A 24 0.82 16.99 3.92
C GLU A 24 2.29 16.81 4.30
N LYS A 25 2.58 15.94 5.28
CA LYS A 25 3.96 15.59 5.66
C LYS A 25 4.72 14.82 4.58
N GLU A 26 4.05 13.98 3.80
CA GLU A 26 4.66 13.32 2.64
C GLU A 26 4.94 14.32 1.51
N ILE A 27 4.04 15.29 1.30
CA ILE A 27 4.21 16.39 0.35
C ILE A 27 5.37 17.32 0.79
N GLU A 28 5.54 17.59 2.08
CA GLU A 28 6.67 18.35 2.60
C GLU A 28 8.01 17.61 2.41
N LYS A 29 8.04 16.30 2.70
CA LYS A 29 9.25 15.47 2.47
C LYS A 29 9.63 15.36 0.99
N THR A 30 8.66 15.30 0.08
CA THR A 30 8.93 15.29 -1.36
C THR A 30 9.43 16.64 -1.85
N LYS A 31 8.89 17.76 -1.35
CA LYS A 31 9.42 19.11 -1.60
C LYS A 31 10.84 19.32 -1.06
N GLU A 32 11.20 18.69 0.05
CA GLU A 32 12.56 18.74 0.62
C GLU A 32 13.56 17.93 -0.23
N ASN A 33 13.17 16.75 -0.71
CA ASN A 33 13.97 15.93 -1.62
C ASN A 33 14.17 16.60 -3.00
N ASP A 34 13.18 17.32 -3.51
CA ASP A 34 13.31 18.09 -4.76
C ASP A 34 14.19 19.34 -4.61
N LYS A 35 14.26 19.94 -3.41
CA LYS A 35 15.23 21.00 -3.10
C LYS A 35 16.67 20.48 -3.08
N GLN A 36 16.90 19.25 -2.61
CA GLN A 36 18.24 18.61 -2.65
C GLN A 36 18.67 18.13 -4.05
N LYS A 37 17.72 17.78 -4.94
CA LYS A 37 18.03 17.49 -6.35
C LYS A 37 18.36 18.74 -7.17
N LYS A 38 17.79 19.90 -6.83
CA LYS A 38 18.08 21.18 -7.53
C LYS A 38 19.42 21.82 -7.15
N THR A 39 20.02 21.46 -6.01
CA THR A 39 21.36 21.93 -5.61
C THR A 39 22.50 21.11 -6.24
N THR A 40 22.23 19.91 -6.77
CA THR A 40 23.24 19.06 -7.44
C THR A 40 23.31 19.23 -8.96
N THR A 41 22.43 20.03 -9.57
CA THR A 41 22.41 20.25 -11.04
C THR A 41 23.07 21.56 -11.50
N LYS A 42 23.78 22.28 -10.62
CA LYS A 42 24.46 23.55 -10.92
C LYS A 42 25.99 23.44 -10.95
N THR A 43 26.54 22.36 -11.50
CA THR A 43 27.97 22.32 -11.89
C THR A 43 28.19 21.30 -13.00
N LYS A 44 28.20 21.79 -14.25
CA LYS A 44 28.90 21.29 -15.46
C LYS A 44 28.05 21.54 -16.72
N LYS A 45 28.32 22.66 -17.39
CA LYS A 45 27.95 22.88 -18.79
C LYS A 45 28.95 23.85 -19.46
N THR A 46 29.92 23.27 -20.15
CA THR A 46 30.80 23.79 -21.23
C THR A 46 31.73 22.60 -21.55
N THR A 47 32.01 22.11 -22.76
CA THR A 47 31.95 22.63 -24.13
C THR A 47 31.92 21.43 -25.13
N THR A 48 31.63 21.74 -26.38
CA THR A 48 31.23 20.93 -27.56
C THR A 48 32.34 20.23 -28.38
N LYS A 49 31.94 19.11 -29.06
CA LYS A 49 32.26 18.61 -30.45
C LYS A 49 33.76 18.37 -30.82
N THR A 50 34.23 17.43 -31.67
CA THR A 50 33.70 16.44 -32.66
C THR A 50 34.83 15.46 -33.05
N GLU A 51 34.47 14.31 -33.65
CA GLU A 51 35.23 13.50 -34.63
C GLU A 51 36.52 12.74 -34.24
N THR A 52 36.44 11.40 -34.21
CA THR A 52 37.03 10.51 -35.26
C THR A 52 36.85 9.03 -34.90
N LYS A 53 35.84 8.39 -35.50
CA LYS A 53 35.71 6.92 -35.56
C LYS A 53 36.56 6.41 -36.73
N LYS A 54 37.72 5.81 -36.46
CA LYS A 54 38.37 4.71 -37.21
C LYS A 54 39.83 4.53 -36.73
N LYS A 55 40.00 3.99 -35.52
CA LYS A 55 41.24 3.31 -35.05
C LYS A 55 41.08 2.52 -33.75
N GLU A 56 39.92 2.56 -33.10
CA GLU A 56 39.69 1.87 -31.81
C GLU A 56 39.25 0.39 -31.89
N LYS A 57 38.99 -0.19 -33.07
CA LYS A 57 38.51 -1.58 -33.16
C LYS A 57 39.59 -2.67 -33.19
N LYS A 58 40.88 -2.33 -33.13
CA LYS A 58 41.97 -3.33 -33.01
C LYS A 58 42.71 -3.32 -31.66
N LYS A 59 42.70 -2.22 -30.89
CA LYS A 59 43.32 -2.18 -29.54
C LYS A 59 42.42 -2.60 -28.37
N VAL A 60 41.11 -2.75 -28.62
CA VAL A 60 40.13 -3.12 -27.57
C VAL A 60 39.98 -4.64 -27.41
N ASN A 61 40.39 -5.44 -28.41
CA ASN A 61 40.33 -6.89 -28.30
C ASN A 61 41.54 -7.49 -27.60
N GLU A 62 42.75 -6.96 -27.76
CA GLU A 62 43.95 -7.48 -27.06
C GLU A 62 43.94 -7.16 -25.55
N LYS A 63 43.51 -5.94 -25.17
CA LYS A 63 43.41 -5.54 -23.75
C LYS A 63 42.25 -6.18 -22.98
N LYS A 64 41.30 -6.83 -23.65
CA LYS A 64 40.17 -7.54 -23.01
C LYS A 64 40.47 -9.02 -22.75
N THR A 65 41.42 -9.60 -23.48
CA THR A 65 41.92 -10.95 -23.22
C THR A 65 42.96 -10.93 -22.09
N GLU A 66 43.90 -9.97 -22.10
CA GLU A 66 44.94 -9.88 -21.05
C GLU A 66 44.35 -9.58 -19.65
N LYS A 67 43.34 -8.71 -19.54
CA LYS A 67 42.71 -8.40 -18.24
C LYS A 67 41.82 -9.51 -17.69
N LYS A 68 41.29 -10.39 -18.54
CA LYS A 68 40.51 -11.56 -18.09
C LYS A 68 41.43 -12.67 -17.60
N GLU A 69 42.57 -12.85 -18.25
CA GLU A 69 43.57 -13.84 -17.82
C GLU A 69 44.25 -13.42 -16.50
N GLU A 70 44.56 -12.13 -16.29
CA GLU A 70 45.10 -11.64 -15.02
C GLU A 70 44.12 -11.72 -13.83
N GLU A 71 42.82 -11.51 -14.06
CA GLU A 71 41.79 -11.67 -13.01
C GLU A 71 41.53 -13.16 -12.68
N ASP A 72 41.60 -14.08 -13.65
CA ASP A 72 41.42 -15.53 -13.42
C ASP A 72 42.67 -16.19 -12.78
N LEU A 73 43.88 -15.67 -13.04
CA LEU A 73 45.14 -16.16 -12.44
C LEU A 73 45.30 -15.73 -10.96
N THR A 74 44.73 -14.59 -10.56
CA THR A 74 44.81 -14.11 -9.17
C THR A 74 43.74 -14.72 -8.27
N LEU A 75 42.56 -15.06 -8.79
CA LEU A 75 41.49 -15.70 -8.00
C LEU A 75 41.73 -17.20 -7.75
N ASN A 76 42.45 -17.88 -8.65
CA ASN A 76 42.75 -19.32 -8.57
C ASN A 76 44.14 -19.64 -8.02
N HIS A 77 44.94 -18.64 -7.68
CA HIS A 77 46.22 -18.87 -7.01
C HIS A 77 45.98 -19.22 -5.54
N ALA A 78 46.63 -20.28 -5.07
CA ALA A 78 46.45 -20.86 -3.73
C ALA A 78 46.62 -19.84 -2.58
N LEU A 79 47.38 -18.77 -2.81
CA LEU A 79 47.59 -17.67 -1.85
C LEU A 79 46.36 -16.77 -1.64
N PHE A 80 45.39 -16.78 -2.56
CA PHE A 80 44.22 -15.87 -2.56
C PHE A 80 42.87 -16.62 -2.53
N MET A 81 42.87 -17.94 -2.36
CA MET A 81 41.65 -18.75 -2.23
C MET A 81 40.96 -18.55 -0.88
N ASP A 82 39.64 -18.35 -0.90
CA ASP A 82 38.83 -18.16 0.32
C ASP A 82 38.62 -19.44 1.14
N GLU A 83 38.55 -20.60 0.47
CA GLU A 83 38.50 -21.95 1.04
C GLU A 83 39.25 -22.91 0.09
N LEU A 84 40.14 -23.75 0.62
CA LEU A 84 40.88 -24.76 -0.17
C LEU A 84 40.00 -26.00 -0.41
N PRO A 85 40.12 -26.68 -1.58
CA PRO A 85 39.37 -27.90 -1.88
C PRO A 85 39.74 -29.04 -0.92
N GLN A 86 38.74 -29.82 -0.47
CA GLN A 86 38.92 -30.88 0.55
C GLN A 86 39.73 -32.09 0.07
N ASN A 87 39.82 -32.32 -1.24
CA ASN A 87 40.70 -33.34 -1.83
C ASN A 87 41.95 -32.65 -2.37
N LEU A 88 42.95 -32.51 -1.51
CA LEU A 88 44.32 -32.27 -1.96
C LEU A 88 44.80 -33.57 -2.60
N GLY A 89 45.01 -33.59 -3.92
CA GLY A 89 45.99 -34.51 -4.49
C GLY A 89 47.38 -34.19 -3.92
N ASP A 90 48.38 -35.06 -4.16
CA ASP A 90 49.78 -35.02 -3.67
C ASP A 90 50.59 -33.76 -4.07
N ASN A 91 49.99 -32.58 -3.99
CA ASN A 91 50.54 -31.31 -4.41
C ASN A 91 51.16 -30.64 -3.17
N SER A 92 52.43 -30.93 -2.95
CA SER A 92 53.23 -30.50 -1.80
C SER A 92 53.18 -28.99 -1.51
N GLU A 93 52.95 -28.17 -2.54
CA GLU A 93 52.82 -26.71 -2.41
C GLU A 93 51.50 -26.28 -1.74
N LEU A 94 50.38 -26.97 -2.05
CA LEU A 94 49.08 -26.69 -1.41
C LEU A 94 49.08 -27.14 0.05
N GLU A 95 49.78 -28.23 0.36
CA GLU A 95 49.97 -28.72 1.72
C GLU A 95 50.85 -27.77 2.54
N ALA A 96 51.94 -27.25 1.96
CA ALA A 96 52.77 -26.23 2.60
C ALA A 96 52.03 -24.90 2.85
N ILE A 97 51.19 -24.47 1.89
CA ILE A 97 50.34 -23.28 2.04
C ILE A 97 49.24 -23.53 3.08
N GLN A 98 48.67 -24.73 3.14
CA GLN A 98 47.72 -25.12 4.18
C GLN A 98 48.39 -25.12 5.57
N SER A 99 49.62 -25.63 5.71
CA SER A 99 50.36 -25.54 6.97
C SER A 99 50.61 -24.08 7.39
N LEU A 100 50.95 -23.18 6.46
CA LEU A 100 51.14 -21.74 6.73
C LEU A 100 49.85 -21.01 7.14
N ILE A 101 48.70 -21.37 6.57
CA ILE A 101 47.39 -20.76 6.90
C ILE A 101 46.82 -21.31 8.23
N TYR A 102 47.24 -22.52 8.64
CA TYR A 102 46.77 -23.23 9.84
C TYR A 102 47.81 -23.29 10.96
N GLU A 103 48.92 -22.54 10.86
CA GLU A 103 49.96 -22.44 11.91
C GLU A 103 49.43 -21.75 13.18
N ASP A 104 48.51 -20.80 13.03
CA ASP A 104 47.97 -20.02 14.14
C ASP A 104 46.85 -20.77 14.91
N PRO A 105 46.84 -20.69 16.26
CA PRO A 105 45.74 -21.20 17.08
C PRO A 105 44.37 -20.67 16.59
N PRO A 106 43.28 -21.46 16.69
CA PRO A 106 41.95 -21.05 16.23
C PRO A 106 41.46 -19.70 16.78
N GLU A 107 41.92 -19.31 17.97
CA GLU A 107 41.60 -18.04 18.64
C GLU A 107 42.26 -16.84 17.95
N GLU A 108 43.55 -16.96 17.63
CA GLU A 108 44.30 -15.91 16.94
C GLU A 108 43.79 -15.71 15.51
N ARG A 109 43.42 -16.80 14.83
CA ARG A 109 42.76 -16.74 13.52
C ARG A 109 41.41 -16.03 13.58
N ALA A 110 40.60 -16.32 14.61
CA ALA A 110 39.32 -15.64 14.80
C ALA A 110 39.49 -14.12 15.03
N GLU A 111 40.53 -13.75 15.76
CA GLU A 111 40.87 -12.35 16.02
C GLU A 111 41.33 -11.62 14.75
N ASN A 112 42.21 -12.25 13.95
CA ASN A 112 42.64 -11.72 12.65
C ASN A 112 41.43 -11.48 11.72
N PHE A 113 40.52 -12.45 11.63
CA PHE A 113 39.28 -12.27 10.86
C PHE A 113 38.41 -11.13 11.39
N LYS A 114 38.32 -10.94 12.71
CA LYS A 114 37.61 -9.80 13.29
C LYS A 114 38.27 -8.48 12.92
N GLU A 115 39.60 -8.40 12.96
CA GLU A 115 40.33 -7.19 12.60
C GLU A 115 40.11 -6.79 11.14
N ARG A 116 40.24 -7.76 10.21
CA ARG A 116 39.87 -7.56 8.80
C ARG A 116 38.43 -7.09 8.65
N GLY A 117 37.49 -7.73 9.34
CA GLY A 117 36.09 -7.29 9.36
C GLY A 117 35.90 -5.85 9.85
N ASN A 118 36.69 -5.41 10.84
CA ASN A 118 36.67 -4.03 11.33
C ASN A 118 37.26 -3.04 10.31
N GLU A 119 38.28 -3.44 9.56
CA GLU A 119 38.84 -2.63 8.46
C GLU A 119 37.78 -2.35 7.40
N PHE A 120 37.12 -3.40 6.87
CA PHE A 120 36.02 -3.25 5.92
C PHE A 120 34.86 -2.41 6.46
N PHE A 121 34.61 -2.48 7.76
CA PHE A 121 33.59 -1.66 8.43
C PHE A 121 33.97 -0.17 8.52
N ARG A 122 35.27 0.15 8.62
CA ARG A 122 35.82 1.51 8.73
C ARG A 122 36.12 2.17 7.38
N LEU A 123 36.12 1.43 6.28
CA LEU A 123 36.29 1.98 4.94
C LEU A 123 35.26 3.08 4.63
N GLU A 124 35.63 3.97 3.71
CA GLU A 124 34.75 5.02 3.20
C GLU A 124 34.64 4.90 1.66
N PRO A 125 33.53 4.35 1.11
CA PRO A 125 32.30 3.91 1.79
C PRO A 125 32.45 2.55 2.52
N PRO A 126 31.68 2.31 3.62
CA PRO A 126 31.74 1.06 4.37
C PRO A 126 31.27 -0.15 3.55
N ARG A 127 32.03 -1.24 3.61
CA ARG A 127 31.76 -2.51 2.93
C ARG A 127 31.17 -3.52 3.91
N TYR A 128 29.90 -3.36 4.24
CA TYR A 128 29.24 -4.14 5.30
C TYR A 128 29.04 -5.62 4.97
N LYS A 129 28.92 -5.99 3.69
CA LYS A 129 28.71 -7.40 3.29
C LYS A 129 30.00 -8.20 3.42
N GLU A 130 31.09 -7.60 2.95
CA GLU A 130 32.44 -8.14 3.05
C GLU A 130 32.86 -8.23 4.53
N ALA A 131 32.58 -7.18 5.32
CA ALA A 131 32.80 -7.24 6.77
C ALA A 131 32.01 -8.39 7.44
N LEU A 132 30.77 -8.64 7.01
CA LEU A 132 29.94 -9.73 7.53
C LEU A 132 30.53 -11.11 7.20
N GLU A 133 31.11 -11.29 6.02
CA GLU A 133 31.78 -12.54 5.64
C GLU A 133 32.96 -12.83 6.57
N TYR A 134 33.80 -11.84 6.85
CA TYR A 134 34.92 -12.00 7.78
C TYR A 134 34.46 -12.26 9.22
N TYR A 135 33.41 -11.58 9.72
CA TYR A 135 32.85 -11.93 11.04
C TYR A 135 32.25 -13.34 11.06
N THR A 136 31.67 -13.80 9.96
CA THR A 136 31.17 -15.18 9.85
C THR A 136 32.32 -16.19 9.86
N LYS A 137 33.42 -15.91 9.16
CA LYS A 137 34.66 -16.71 9.22
C LYS A 137 35.23 -16.76 10.64
N ALA A 138 35.24 -15.63 11.36
CA ALA A 138 35.65 -15.58 12.77
C ALA A 138 34.76 -16.46 13.67
N ILE A 139 33.43 -16.39 13.50
CA ILE A 139 32.47 -17.23 14.25
C ILE A 139 32.69 -18.72 13.97
N ARG A 140 33.05 -19.10 12.74
CA ARG A 140 33.28 -20.51 12.34
C ARG A 140 34.52 -21.14 12.98
N GLN A 141 35.51 -20.34 13.39
CA GLN A 141 36.70 -20.87 14.09
C GLN A 141 36.36 -21.50 15.45
N ASN A 142 35.16 -21.21 15.99
CA ASN A 142 34.51 -21.95 17.06
C ASN A 142 35.41 -22.27 18.26
N SER A 143 36.09 -21.24 18.82
CA SER A 143 36.71 -21.37 20.14
C SER A 143 35.59 -21.61 21.16
N LYS A 144 35.55 -22.82 21.71
CA LYS A 144 34.40 -23.34 22.48
C LYS A 144 34.15 -22.59 23.78
N ILE A 145 35.05 -21.73 24.26
CA ILE A 145 34.94 -21.05 25.56
C ILE A 145 35.65 -19.68 25.54
N ASP A 146 35.32 -18.79 24.59
CA ASP A 146 35.81 -17.41 24.65
C ASP A 146 34.68 -16.39 24.79
N ASP A 147 34.86 -15.47 25.75
CA ASP A 147 34.11 -14.24 25.94
C ASP A 147 34.10 -13.37 24.66
N ASN A 148 35.11 -13.52 23.79
CA ASN A 148 35.23 -12.81 22.52
C ASN A 148 34.18 -13.24 21.47
N ASN A 149 33.59 -14.44 21.59
CA ASN A 149 32.49 -14.85 20.71
C ASN A 149 31.32 -13.87 20.75
N ALA A 150 31.03 -13.29 21.91
CA ALA A 150 29.99 -12.26 22.03
C ALA A 150 30.29 -11.01 21.17
N ILE A 151 31.57 -10.67 20.99
CA ILE A 151 32.01 -9.54 20.16
C ILE A 151 31.79 -9.87 18.68
N TYR A 152 32.20 -11.06 18.22
CA TYR A 152 32.04 -11.48 16.82
C TYR A 152 30.56 -11.47 16.41
N TYR A 153 29.69 -12.10 17.22
CA TYR A 153 28.24 -12.09 16.96
C TYR A 153 27.62 -10.69 17.04
N THR A 154 28.14 -9.80 17.89
CA THR A 154 27.65 -8.40 17.98
C THR A 154 28.03 -7.59 16.74
N ASN A 155 29.26 -7.74 16.26
CA ASN A 155 29.74 -7.05 15.06
C ASN A 155 29.05 -7.58 13.80
N SER A 156 28.84 -8.90 13.70
CA SER A 156 28.00 -9.52 12.69
C SER A 156 26.58 -8.94 12.72
N GLY A 157 26.00 -8.86 13.92
CA GLY A 157 24.68 -8.26 14.16
C GLY A 157 24.59 -6.80 13.72
N LEU A 158 25.63 -6.01 13.96
CA LEU A 158 25.73 -4.63 13.52
C LEU A 158 25.81 -4.52 12.00
N CYS A 159 26.60 -5.37 11.33
CA CYS A 159 26.66 -5.41 9.86
C CYS A 159 25.28 -5.72 9.28
N ASN A 160 24.60 -6.75 9.80
CA ASN A 160 23.22 -7.07 9.39
C ASN A 160 22.25 -5.92 9.66
N TYR A 161 22.40 -5.20 10.77
CA TYR A 161 21.58 -4.01 11.06
C TYR A 161 21.79 -2.89 10.04
N LYS A 162 23.04 -2.67 9.59
CA LYS A 162 23.41 -1.64 8.62
C LYS A 162 22.96 -2.00 7.20
N ILE A 163 23.02 -3.27 6.84
CA ILE A 163 22.54 -3.80 5.55
C ILE A 163 21.00 -3.76 5.47
N GLY A 164 20.30 -3.80 6.61
CA GLY A 164 18.83 -3.81 6.69
C GLY A 164 18.24 -5.20 7.01
N ASN A 165 19.09 -6.21 7.22
CA ASN A 165 18.72 -7.56 7.64
C ASN A 165 18.42 -7.61 9.14
N LEU A 166 17.39 -6.88 9.57
CA LEU A 166 17.06 -6.70 10.99
C LEU A 166 16.68 -8.02 11.69
N GLY A 167 16.06 -8.97 10.97
CA GLY A 167 15.70 -10.28 11.52
C GLY A 167 16.94 -11.11 11.89
N THR A 168 17.97 -11.11 11.04
CA THR A 168 19.24 -11.79 11.29
C THR A 168 20.03 -11.10 12.40
N CYS A 169 20.06 -9.76 12.41
CA CYS A 169 20.66 -8.98 13.50
C CYS A 169 20.13 -9.41 14.88
N VAL A 170 18.80 -9.60 15.01
CA VAL A 170 18.21 -10.08 16.27
C VAL A 170 18.70 -11.48 16.64
N LYS A 171 18.85 -12.39 15.67
CA LYS A 171 19.35 -13.75 15.93
C LYS A 171 20.80 -13.73 16.40
N GLU A 172 21.65 -12.98 15.73
CA GLU A 172 23.08 -12.88 16.06
C GLU A 172 23.30 -12.19 17.41
N CYS A 173 22.60 -11.09 17.67
CA CYS A 173 22.67 -10.44 18.97
C CYS A 173 22.12 -11.34 20.11
N LYS A 174 21.12 -12.20 19.83
CA LYS A 174 20.67 -13.21 20.82
C LYS A 174 21.76 -14.24 21.10
N MET A 175 22.51 -14.68 20.09
CA MET A 175 23.67 -15.56 20.29
C MET A 175 24.75 -14.84 21.10
N ALA A 176 25.08 -13.59 20.78
CA ALA A 176 26.03 -12.79 21.55
C ALA A 176 25.64 -12.69 23.04
N ILE A 177 24.35 -12.49 23.34
CA ILE A 177 23.82 -12.42 24.70
C ILE A 177 23.90 -13.79 25.42
N ARG A 178 23.79 -14.91 24.69
CA ARG A 178 23.96 -16.26 25.27
C ARG A 178 25.40 -16.50 25.72
N PHE A 179 26.38 -16.04 24.94
CA PHE A 179 27.79 -16.12 25.32
C PHE A 179 28.11 -15.16 26.47
N LYS A 180 27.73 -13.88 26.34
CA LYS A 180 28.00 -12.86 27.37
C LYS A 180 26.75 -12.04 27.67
N PRO A 181 25.95 -12.42 28.69
CA PRO A 181 24.74 -11.69 29.07
C PRO A 181 24.99 -10.23 29.45
N SER A 182 26.19 -9.91 29.98
CA SER A 182 26.59 -8.55 30.36
C SER A 182 27.00 -7.67 29.17
N HIS A 183 27.01 -8.18 27.93
CA HIS A 183 27.47 -7.45 26.76
C HIS A 183 26.45 -6.38 26.28
N ALA A 184 26.64 -5.14 26.74
CA ALA A 184 25.67 -4.05 26.53
C ALA A 184 25.38 -3.69 25.06
N LYS A 185 26.35 -3.85 24.15
CA LYS A 185 26.18 -3.51 22.72
C LYS A 185 25.24 -4.49 22.01
N ALA A 186 25.33 -5.79 22.28
CA ALA A 186 24.40 -6.78 21.73
C ALA A 186 22.94 -6.47 22.12
N TRP A 187 22.70 -6.16 23.39
CA TRP A 187 21.37 -5.76 23.84
C TRP A 187 20.85 -4.51 23.13
N TYR A 188 21.71 -3.50 22.92
CA TYR A 188 21.33 -2.29 22.22
C TYR A 188 20.92 -2.56 20.76
N TRP A 189 21.76 -3.29 20.01
CA TRP A 189 21.48 -3.59 18.60
C TRP A 189 20.26 -4.50 18.44
N MET A 190 20.10 -5.50 19.30
CA MET A 190 18.90 -6.35 19.33
C MET A 190 17.63 -5.51 19.56
N ILE A 191 17.61 -4.66 20.60
CA ILE A 191 16.44 -3.86 20.94
C ILE A 191 16.15 -2.83 19.84
N SER A 192 17.19 -2.22 19.26
CA SER A 192 17.03 -1.30 18.14
C SER A 192 16.46 -1.99 16.91
N ALA A 193 16.91 -3.22 16.61
CA ALA A 193 16.40 -4.02 15.50
C ALA A 193 14.94 -4.44 15.72
N LEU A 194 14.58 -4.89 16.93
CA LEU A 194 13.20 -5.21 17.31
C LEU A 194 12.26 -4.01 17.17
N PHE A 195 12.73 -2.83 17.60
CA PHE A 195 11.97 -1.59 17.46
C PHE A 195 11.75 -1.24 15.99
N LYS A 196 12.78 -1.33 15.15
CA LYS A 196 12.67 -1.10 13.70
C LYS A 196 11.78 -2.12 13.00
N LEU A 197 11.78 -3.38 13.45
CA LEU A 197 10.86 -4.44 13.00
C LEU A 197 9.41 -4.23 13.50
N ARG A 198 9.13 -3.16 14.25
CA ARG A 198 7.81 -2.85 14.84
C ARG A 198 7.29 -3.95 15.78
N LYS A 199 8.21 -4.75 16.35
CA LYS A 199 7.97 -5.75 17.39
C LYS A 199 8.06 -5.09 18.77
N TYR A 200 7.07 -4.25 19.06
CA TYR A 200 7.05 -3.35 20.22
C TYR A 200 6.94 -4.11 21.54
N GLU A 201 6.16 -5.19 21.57
CA GLU A 201 6.01 -6.06 22.74
C GLU A 201 7.33 -6.75 23.11
N GLU A 202 8.03 -7.28 22.09
CA GLU A 202 9.36 -7.87 22.28
C GLU A 202 10.39 -6.82 22.72
N THR A 203 10.33 -5.61 22.17
CA THR A 203 11.19 -4.47 22.55
C THR A 203 11.09 -4.18 24.04
N ILE A 204 9.86 -4.12 24.57
CA ILE A 204 9.62 -3.89 26.00
C ILE A 204 10.09 -5.09 26.83
N LYS A 205 9.77 -6.32 26.42
CA LYS A 205 10.17 -7.56 27.10
C LYS A 205 11.69 -7.66 27.24
N TYR A 206 12.43 -7.51 26.15
CA TYR A 206 13.89 -7.61 26.16
C TYR A 206 14.55 -6.40 26.83
N SER A 207 13.94 -5.21 26.81
CA SER A 207 14.43 -4.09 27.61
C SER A 207 14.32 -4.35 29.10
N LYS A 208 13.29 -5.06 29.58
CA LYS A 208 13.18 -5.47 30.99
C LYS A 208 14.27 -6.49 31.35
N LYS A 209 14.42 -7.54 30.55
CA LYS A 209 15.50 -8.53 30.72
C LYS A 209 16.90 -7.91 30.72
N ARG A 210 17.15 -6.91 29.86
CA ARG A 210 18.41 -6.17 29.87
C ARG A 210 18.67 -5.51 31.22
N LYS A 211 17.64 -4.89 31.84
CA LYS A 211 17.79 -4.20 33.14
C LYS A 211 18.09 -5.15 34.29
N GLU A 212 17.65 -6.40 34.21
CA GLU A 212 17.98 -7.46 35.19
C GLU A 212 19.47 -7.82 35.17
N VAL A 213 20.12 -7.75 34.00
CA VAL A 213 21.53 -8.13 33.82
C VAL A 213 22.47 -6.92 33.82
N ILE A 214 22.03 -5.78 33.29
CA ILE A 214 22.83 -4.56 33.10
C ILE A 214 22.14 -3.40 33.79
N THR A 215 22.69 -3.00 34.93
CA THR A 215 22.19 -1.89 35.77
C THR A 215 22.40 -0.52 35.13
N LYS A 216 23.39 -0.38 34.23
CA LYS A 216 23.68 0.90 33.56
C LYS A 216 22.52 1.34 32.64
N PRO A 217 21.95 2.55 32.87
CA PRO A 217 20.86 3.06 32.07
C PRO A 217 21.33 3.38 30.64
N ASN A 218 20.41 3.24 29.68
CA ASN A 218 20.64 3.62 28.29
C ASN A 218 19.43 4.42 27.78
N LYS A 219 19.62 5.74 27.66
CA LYS A 219 18.58 6.71 27.26
C LYS A 219 17.91 6.36 25.92
N GLN A 220 18.66 5.79 24.98
CA GLN A 220 18.11 5.41 23.66
C GLN A 220 17.17 4.22 23.75
N ILE A 221 17.50 3.22 24.58
CA ILE A 221 16.63 2.06 24.82
C ILE A 221 15.33 2.51 25.51
N GLU A 222 15.42 3.41 26.49
CA GLU A 222 14.25 3.98 27.16
C GLU A 222 13.36 4.77 26.19
N LYS A 223 13.95 5.51 25.26
CA LYS A 223 13.22 6.17 24.17
C LYS A 223 12.49 5.15 23.27
N PHE A 224 13.15 4.05 22.89
CA PHE A 224 12.50 2.98 22.11
C PHE A 224 11.34 2.35 22.88
N VAL A 225 11.48 2.13 24.19
CA VAL A 225 10.40 1.59 25.04
C VAL A 225 9.22 2.56 25.12
N LYS A 226 9.45 3.85 25.38
CA LYS A 226 8.39 4.87 25.44
C LYS A 226 7.61 4.94 24.12
N LEU A 227 8.32 4.98 22.99
CA LEU A 227 7.71 4.98 21.66
C LEU A 227 6.97 3.67 21.36
N SER A 228 7.49 2.52 21.81
CA SER A 228 6.85 1.21 21.66
C SER A 228 5.50 1.16 22.39
N ILE A 229 5.45 1.65 23.62
CA ILE A 229 4.22 1.71 24.42
C ILE A 229 3.19 2.61 23.73
N GLN A 230 3.60 3.80 23.30
CA GLN A 230 2.72 4.72 22.56
C GLN A 230 2.16 4.05 21.29
N LYS A 231 3.00 3.38 20.50
CA LYS A 231 2.57 2.72 19.26
C LYS A 231 1.64 1.53 19.50
N ILE A 232 1.82 0.79 20.59
CA ILE A 232 0.89 -0.27 20.99
C ILE A 232 -0.47 0.33 21.35
N GLU A 233 -0.50 1.42 22.12
CA GLU A 233 -1.76 2.05 22.51
C GLU A 233 -2.50 2.64 21.30
N GLU A 234 -1.78 3.31 20.40
CA GLU A 234 -2.32 3.77 19.11
C GLU A 234 -2.92 2.62 18.29
N ARG A 235 -2.26 1.45 18.24
CA ARG A 235 -2.79 0.26 17.55
C ARG A 235 -4.04 -0.29 18.21
N LYS A 236 -4.09 -0.31 19.55
CA LYS A 236 -5.27 -0.77 20.29
C LYS A 236 -6.46 0.17 20.08
N GLN A 237 -6.21 1.48 20.12
CA GLN A 237 -7.26 2.47 19.89
C GLN A 237 -7.82 2.35 18.47
N ARG A 238 -6.95 2.27 17.44
CA ARG A 238 -7.37 2.05 16.05
C ARG A 238 -8.24 0.80 15.87
N LYS A 239 -7.88 -0.31 16.54
CA LYS A 239 -8.69 -1.54 16.50
C LYS A 239 -10.08 -1.32 17.13
N LYS A 240 -10.16 -0.67 18.29
CA LYS A 240 -11.44 -0.33 18.93
C LYS A 240 -12.29 0.57 18.04
N ASP A 241 -11.68 1.58 17.43
CA ASP A 241 -12.36 2.51 16.52
C ASP A 241 -12.90 1.76 15.30
N GLN A 242 -12.11 0.86 14.69
CA GLN A 242 -12.54 -0.01 13.60
C GLN A 242 -13.72 -0.90 13.99
N GLU A 243 -13.69 -1.52 15.18
CA GLU A 243 -14.79 -2.34 15.66
C GLU A 243 -16.08 -1.53 15.89
N ILE A 244 -15.96 -0.27 16.33
CA ILE A 244 -17.11 0.63 16.49
C ILE A 244 -17.72 0.96 15.12
N ILE A 245 -16.88 1.31 14.14
CA ILE A 245 -17.31 1.60 12.76
C ILE A 245 -17.98 0.37 12.14
N GLU A 246 -17.37 -0.81 12.27
CA GLU A 246 -17.93 -2.05 11.73
C GLU A 246 -19.27 -2.41 12.36
N LYS A 247 -19.40 -2.27 13.70
CA LYS A 247 -20.68 -2.45 14.39
C LYS A 247 -21.74 -1.45 13.93
N HIS A 248 -21.35 -0.19 13.72
CA HIS A 248 -22.25 0.84 13.22
C HIS A 248 -22.71 0.51 11.79
N ASN A 249 -21.79 0.23 10.87
CA ASN A 249 -22.11 -0.14 9.48
C ASN A 249 -22.99 -1.39 9.42
N ASN A 250 -22.72 -2.41 10.25
CA ASN A 250 -23.56 -3.59 10.34
C ASN A 250 -24.98 -3.29 10.86
N LEU A 251 -25.12 -2.36 11.80
CA LEU A 251 -26.42 -1.93 12.29
C LEU A 251 -27.20 -1.15 11.23
N GLU A 252 -26.55 -0.20 10.55
CA GLU A 252 -27.15 0.56 9.44
C GLU A 252 -27.55 -0.36 8.29
N MET A 253 -26.71 -1.33 7.92
CA MET A 253 -27.05 -2.35 6.93
C MET A 253 -28.26 -3.20 7.35
N LYS A 254 -28.40 -3.55 8.64
CA LYS A 254 -29.59 -4.26 9.14
C LYS A 254 -30.85 -3.40 9.05
N LYS A 255 -30.76 -2.11 9.42
CA LYS A 255 -31.88 -1.14 9.27
C LYS A 255 -32.28 -1.01 7.80
N PHE A 256 -31.30 -0.91 6.91
CA PHE A 256 -31.49 -0.84 5.47
C PHE A 256 -32.24 -2.06 4.92
N HIS A 257 -31.78 -3.28 5.22
CA HIS A 257 -32.48 -4.51 4.80
C HIS A 257 -33.91 -4.60 5.36
N ARG A 258 -34.14 -4.15 6.60
CA ARG A 258 -35.48 -4.09 7.20
C ARG A 258 -36.38 -3.10 6.45
N ALA A 259 -35.86 -1.94 6.09
CA ALA A 259 -36.61 -0.91 5.36
C ALA A 259 -36.94 -1.34 3.93
N ILE A 260 -35.99 -1.94 3.21
CA ILE A 260 -36.21 -2.55 1.89
C ILE A 260 -37.33 -3.60 1.96
N ARG A 261 -37.28 -4.49 2.94
CA ARG A 261 -38.29 -5.54 3.12
C ARG A 261 -39.67 -4.95 3.35
N ARG A 262 -39.78 -3.88 4.15
CA ARG A 262 -41.04 -3.16 4.39
C ARG A 262 -41.58 -2.51 3.13
N LYS A 263 -40.73 -1.87 2.34
CA LYS A 263 -41.10 -1.18 1.09
C LYS A 263 -41.25 -2.10 -0.11
N LYS A 264 -40.90 -3.39 0.05
CA LYS A 264 -40.94 -4.43 -1.00
C LYS A 264 -40.10 -4.08 -2.24
N TRP A 265 -39.02 -3.30 -2.05
CA TRP A 265 -38.09 -3.00 -3.13
C TRP A 265 -37.33 -4.27 -3.58
N ARG A 266 -36.98 -4.31 -4.87
CA ARG A 266 -36.22 -5.41 -5.47
C ARG A 266 -34.77 -4.97 -5.62
N LEU A 267 -33.85 -5.71 -5.00
CA LEU A 267 -32.42 -5.43 -5.03
C LEU A 267 -31.70 -6.51 -5.86
N GLY A 268 -30.91 -6.07 -6.84
CA GLY A 268 -30.08 -6.93 -7.67
C GLY A 268 -28.60 -6.88 -7.31
N ASP A 269 -27.79 -7.57 -8.11
CA ASP A 269 -26.33 -7.38 -8.13
C ASP A 269 -25.93 -5.96 -8.49
N VAL A 270 -24.73 -5.58 -8.07
CA VAL A 270 -24.15 -4.27 -8.43
C VAL A 270 -23.87 -4.32 -9.92
N GLY A 271 -24.72 -3.65 -10.71
CA GLY A 271 -24.66 -3.68 -12.17
C GLY A 271 -23.46 -2.91 -12.73
N TYR A 272 -22.99 -1.91 -11.98
CA TYR A 272 -21.85 -1.07 -12.33
C TYR A 272 -20.88 -1.00 -11.16
N PRO A 273 -19.61 -1.43 -11.31
CA PRO A 273 -18.62 -1.31 -10.25
C PRO A 273 -18.46 0.17 -9.88
N ALA A 274 -18.16 0.44 -8.61
CA ALA A 274 -17.84 1.79 -8.16
C ALA A 274 -16.72 2.39 -9.04
N PHE A 275 -16.99 3.50 -9.72
CA PHE A 275 -16.00 4.18 -10.56
C PHE A 275 -15.13 5.09 -9.67
N GLY A 276 -13.82 4.79 -9.56
CA GLY A 276 -12.87 5.59 -8.79
C GLY A 276 -13.17 5.60 -7.27
N ASN A 277 -13.08 6.77 -6.65
CA ASN A 277 -13.37 6.98 -5.22
C ASN A 277 -14.88 7.16 -4.91
N PHE A 278 -15.77 6.89 -5.86
CA PHE A 278 -17.20 7.03 -5.65
C PHE A 278 -17.74 5.85 -4.85
N ASP A 279 -17.98 6.06 -3.55
CA ASP A 279 -18.70 5.12 -2.69
C ASP A 279 -20.18 5.53 -2.61
N PRO A 280 -21.11 4.80 -3.27
CA PRO A 280 -22.52 5.15 -3.30
C PRO A 280 -23.14 5.13 -1.90
N GLN A 281 -23.47 6.33 -1.41
CA GLN A 281 -24.01 6.54 -0.08
C GLN A 281 -25.48 6.12 -0.01
N ARG A 282 -25.84 5.43 1.06
CA ARG A 282 -27.20 4.94 1.33
C ARG A 282 -27.48 5.05 2.82
N TRP A 283 -28.52 5.80 3.18
CA TRP A 283 -28.87 6.01 4.57
C TRP A 283 -30.36 6.35 4.70
N PHE A 284 -30.85 6.30 5.93
CA PHE A 284 -32.19 6.77 6.27
C PHE A 284 -32.05 8.00 7.14
N ASP A 285 -32.77 9.06 6.80
CA ASP A 285 -32.83 10.24 7.65
C ASP A 285 -33.44 9.86 9.00
N PRO A 286 -32.73 10.07 10.13
CA PRO A 286 -33.22 9.73 11.45
C PRO A 286 -34.56 10.42 11.78
N GLN A 287 -34.76 11.66 11.31
CA GLN A 287 -35.93 12.48 11.64
C GLN A 287 -37.10 12.17 10.72
N THR A 288 -36.88 12.24 9.40
CA THR A 288 -37.95 12.08 8.40
C THR A 288 -38.23 10.62 8.05
N GLN A 289 -37.30 9.69 8.39
CA GLN A 289 -37.31 8.29 7.96
C GLN A 289 -37.30 8.12 6.43
N GLU A 290 -36.94 9.18 5.70
CA GLU A 290 -36.79 9.14 4.25
C GLU A 290 -35.53 8.38 3.88
N TYR A 291 -35.62 7.61 2.80
CA TYR A 291 -34.47 6.93 2.22
C TYR A 291 -33.69 7.88 1.32
N HIS A 292 -32.40 8.00 1.57
CA HIS A 292 -31.45 8.75 0.77
C HIS A 292 -30.47 7.80 0.10
N THR A 293 -30.24 7.98 -1.20
CA THR A 293 -29.31 7.19 -1.98
C THR A 293 -28.59 8.03 -3.00
N SER A 294 -27.37 7.65 -3.34
CA SER A 294 -26.76 8.16 -4.57
C SER A 294 -27.41 7.51 -5.80
N ALA A 295 -27.47 8.24 -6.92
CA ALA A 295 -27.99 7.77 -8.20
C ALA A 295 -27.03 8.09 -9.34
N MET A 296 -26.91 7.17 -10.30
CA MET A 296 -26.03 7.31 -11.46
C MET A 296 -26.84 7.64 -12.72
N PHE A 297 -26.34 8.60 -13.48
CA PHE A 297 -26.85 9.00 -14.78
C PHE A 297 -25.86 8.58 -15.86
N VAL A 298 -26.25 7.66 -16.72
CA VAL A 298 -25.40 7.04 -17.74
C VAL A 298 -25.71 7.64 -19.11
N TYR A 299 -24.75 8.38 -19.66
CA TYR A 299 -24.82 8.99 -20.98
C TYR A 299 -24.19 8.04 -22.00
N GLU A 300 -24.94 7.00 -22.42
CA GLU A 300 -24.40 5.97 -23.33
C GLU A 300 -23.82 6.56 -24.63
N GLU A 301 -24.45 7.59 -25.19
CA GLU A 301 -24.01 8.26 -26.43
C GLU A 301 -22.58 8.82 -26.34
N HIS A 302 -22.19 9.25 -25.14
CA HIS A 302 -20.90 9.88 -24.85
C HIS A 302 -19.98 8.99 -24.01
N SER A 303 -20.41 7.77 -23.67
CA SER A 303 -19.67 6.83 -22.80
C SER A 303 -19.18 7.49 -21.49
N THR A 304 -20.02 8.35 -20.91
CA THR A 304 -19.72 9.08 -19.68
C THR A 304 -20.83 8.87 -18.65
N VAL A 305 -20.54 9.13 -17.39
CA VAL A 305 -21.45 8.97 -16.26
C VAL A 305 -21.39 10.19 -15.35
N ASP A 306 -22.50 10.49 -14.69
CA ASP A 306 -22.58 11.51 -13.64
C ASP A 306 -23.31 10.93 -12.42
N PHE A 307 -23.03 11.49 -11.25
CA PHE A 307 -23.53 10.98 -9.98
C PHE A 307 -24.19 12.06 -9.15
N VAL A 308 -25.46 11.84 -8.83
CA VAL A 308 -26.14 12.57 -7.78
C VAL A 308 -25.82 11.90 -6.46
N ARG A 309 -25.08 12.57 -5.59
CA ARG A 309 -24.62 11.98 -4.31
C ARG A 309 -25.77 11.71 -3.34
N ASP A 310 -26.76 12.60 -3.32
CA ASP A 310 -27.89 12.53 -2.42
C ASP A 310 -29.23 12.74 -3.16
N PHE A 311 -29.98 11.65 -3.30
CA PHE A 311 -31.31 11.61 -3.90
C PHE A 311 -32.28 11.01 -2.87
N SER A 312 -33.05 11.89 -2.21
CA SER A 312 -34.16 11.46 -1.35
C SER A 312 -35.25 10.76 -2.17
N GLU A 313 -35.85 9.74 -1.58
CA GLU A 313 -36.97 9.03 -2.17
C GLU A 313 -38.19 9.89 -2.48
N ASN A 314 -38.37 11.01 -1.78
CA ASN A 314 -39.52 11.91 -1.93
C ASN A 314 -39.24 13.08 -2.88
N ARG A 315 -37.97 13.23 -3.30
CA ARG A 315 -37.54 14.24 -4.26
C ARG A 315 -38.00 13.87 -5.67
N THR A 316 -38.42 14.87 -6.45
CA THR A 316 -38.86 14.64 -7.82
C THR A 316 -37.68 14.59 -8.79
N PHE A 317 -37.83 13.85 -9.89
CA PHE A 317 -36.82 13.86 -10.96
C PHE A 317 -36.67 15.26 -11.55
N GLY A 318 -37.75 16.06 -11.64
CA GLY A 318 -37.68 17.42 -12.16
C GLY A 318 -36.76 18.34 -11.34
N ASP A 319 -36.68 18.16 -10.02
CA ASP A 319 -35.75 18.92 -9.18
C ASP A 319 -34.30 18.53 -9.45
N VAL A 320 -34.02 17.23 -9.54
CA VAL A 320 -32.68 16.71 -9.80
C VAL A 320 -32.20 17.07 -11.20
N VAL A 321 -33.06 16.91 -12.21
CA VAL A 321 -32.72 17.21 -13.61
C VAL A 321 -32.43 18.69 -13.82
N ARG A 322 -33.08 19.59 -13.06
CA ARG A 322 -32.78 21.04 -13.07
C ARG A 322 -31.41 21.39 -12.50
N GLU A 323 -30.84 20.53 -11.66
CA GLU A 323 -29.48 20.71 -11.13
C GLU A 323 -28.42 20.16 -12.08
N ILE A 324 -28.73 19.05 -12.76
CA ILE A 324 -27.79 18.39 -13.68
C ILE A 324 -27.72 19.10 -15.04
N PHE A 325 -28.87 19.50 -15.59
CA PHE A 325 -28.95 19.99 -16.96
C PHE A 325 -29.23 21.49 -17.03
N PRO A 326 -28.43 22.26 -17.79
CA PRO A 326 -28.69 23.68 -18.01
C PRO A 326 -29.97 23.87 -18.85
N ARG A 327 -30.56 25.07 -18.74
CA ARG A 327 -31.65 25.50 -19.63
C ARG A 327 -31.11 25.96 -20.98
N LYS A 328 -31.95 25.91 -22.00
CA LYS A 328 -31.60 26.36 -23.35
C LYS A 328 -31.22 27.84 -23.46
N ASP A 329 -31.78 28.69 -22.61
CA ASP A 329 -31.49 30.12 -22.54
C ASP A 329 -30.27 30.46 -21.64
N GLU A 330 -29.60 29.44 -21.10
CA GLU A 330 -28.44 29.64 -20.22
C GLU A 330 -27.28 30.29 -20.97
N LYS A 331 -26.82 31.43 -20.45
CA LYS A 331 -25.75 32.24 -21.05
C LYS A 331 -24.38 31.82 -20.54
N ASN A 332 -24.29 31.23 -19.35
CA ASN A 332 -23.02 30.79 -18.80
C ASN A 332 -22.54 29.50 -19.48
N PRO A 333 -21.46 29.53 -20.28
CA PRO A 333 -20.94 28.33 -20.95
C PRO A 333 -20.41 27.27 -19.97
N GLU A 334 -20.01 27.66 -18.74
CA GLU A 334 -19.46 26.72 -17.74
C GLU A 334 -20.51 25.77 -17.16
N LYS A 335 -21.81 26.10 -17.27
CA LYS A 335 -22.89 25.22 -16.84
C LYS A 335 -23.17 24.08 -17.81
N PHE A 336 -22.63 24.15 -19.03
CA PHE A 336 -22.76 23.07 -19.99
C PHE A 336 -21.68 22.01 -19.73
N PRO A 337 -22.01 20.72 -19.78
CA PRO A 337 -21.01 19.68 -19.63
C PRO A 337 -19.93 19.79 -20.71
N TYR A 338 -18.66 19.65 -20.32
CA TYR A 338 -17.51 19.75 -21.25
C TYR A 338 -17.57 18.74 -22.40
N TRP A 339 -18.26 17.61 -22.19
CA TRP A 339 -18.43 16.53 -23.17
C TRP A 339 -19.58 16.77 -24.16
N ASP A 340 -20.40 17.81 -23.96
CA ASP A 340 -21.48 18.22 -24.87
C ASP A 340 -21.16 19.57 -25.56
N PRO A 341 -20.25 19.58 -26.56
CA PRO A 341 -19.92 20.80 -27.30
C PRO A 341 -21.10 21.33 -28.13
N LYS A 342 -22.07 20.48 -28.47
CA LYS A 342 -23.25 20.85 -29.29
C LYS A 342 -24.37 21.48 -28.46
N ARG A 343 -24.30 21.38 -27.13
CA ARG A 343 -25.31 21.88 -26.18
C ARG A 343 -26.69 21.27 -26.43
N GLU A 344 -26.71 19.96 -26.72
CA GLU A 344 -27.91 19.19 -26.98
C GLU A 344 -28.56 18.66 -25.68
N TYR A 345 -27.78 18.47 -24.61
CA TYR A 345 -28.23 18.00 -23.30
C TYR A 345 -28.75 19.16 -22.43
N VAL A 346 -29.88 19.75 -22.85
CA VAL A 346 -30.59 20.82 -22.11
C VAL A 346 -31.89 20.32 -21.50
N LEU A 347 -32.32 20.96 -20.41
CA LEU A 347 -33.51 20.60 -19.63
C LEU A 347 -34.78 20.41 -20.49
N GLU A 348 -34.98 21.26 -21.49
CA GLU A 348 -36.16 21.22 -22.37
C GLU A 348 -36.13 20.05 -23.35
N ASP A 349 -34.94 19.63 -23.77
CA ASP A 349 -34.74 18.64 -24.83
C ASP A 349 -34.31 17.26 -24.29
N ILE A 350 -34.20 17.07 -22.98
CA ILE A 350 -33.81 15.79 -22.35
C ILE A 350 -35.01 14.90 -21.97
N GLU A 351 -34.82 13.59 -22.10
CA GLU A 351 -35.68 12.53 -21.55
C GLU A 351 -34.83 11.55 -20.75
N ILE A 352 -35.40 10.95 -19.71
CA ILE A 352 -34.67 10.03 -18.84
C ILE A 352 -35.43 8.72 -18.75
N TYR A 353 -34.67 7.63 -18.78
CA TYR A 353 -35.19 6.28 -18.80
C TYR A 353 -34.59 5.41 -17.69
N TRP A 354 -35.29 4.34 -17.34
CA TRP A 354 -34.78 3.22 -16.54
C TRP A 354 -35.09 1.90 -17.26
N ILE A 355 -34.43 0.81 -16.90
CA ILE A 355 -34.57 -0.50 -17.55
C ILE A 355 -35.37 -1.47 -16.69
N THR A 356 -36.39 -2.12 -17.26
CA THR A 356 -37.16 -3.16 -16.57
C THR A 356 -36.35 -4.44 -16.38
N ASN A 357 -36.33 -4.99 -15.17
CA ASN A 357 -35.61 -6.23 -14.82
C ASN A 357 -34.16 -6.24 -15.30
N GLU A 358 -33.47 -5.10 -15.17
CA GLU A 358 -32.09 -4.92 -15.63
C GLU A 358 -31.14 -6.00 -15.06
N MET A 359 -31.31 -6.31 -13.77
CA MET A 359 -30.51 -7.28 -13.03
C MET A 359 -31.38 -8.43 -12.48
N PRO A 360 -30.80 -9.63 -12.28
CA PRO A 360 -31.47 -10.68 -11.51
C PRO A 360 -31.71 -10.22 -10.07
N VAL A 361 -32.83 -10.66 -9.49
CA VAL A 361 -33.16 -10.33 -8.09
C VAL A 361 -32.39 -11.26 -7.17
N LYS A 362 -31.66 -10.72 -6.18
CA LYS A 362 -30.89 -11.55 -5.24
C LYS A 362 -31.72 -12.24 -4.15
N VAL A 363 -32.89 -11.70 -3.83
CA VAL A 363 -33.65 -12.14 -2.65
C VAL A 363 -34.55 -13.32 -3.03
N GLU A 364 -34.20 -14.54 -2.57
CA GLU A 364 -34.92 -15.80 -2.86
C GLU A 364 -36.42 -15.77 -2.57
N SER A 365 -36.86 -15.08 -1.50
CA SER A 365 -38.28 -14.94 -1.19
C SER A 365 -39.09 -14.16 -2.24
N GLN A 366 -38.40 -13.44 -3.13
CA GLN A 366 -38.99 -12.72 -4.25
C GLN A 366 -38.91 -13.52 -5.56
N ILE A 367 -38.11 -14.59 -5.64
CA ILE A 367 -37.87 -15.39 -6.87
C ILE A 367 -39.12 -16.21 -7.23
N ASN A 368 -39.76 -16.86 -6.25
CA ASN A 368 -40.86 -17.81 -6.49
C ASN A 368 -42.17 -17.18 -7.03
N LYS A 369 -42.33 -15.85 -7.01
CA LYS A 369 -43.49 -15.16 -7.63
C LYS A 369 -43.23 -14.70 -9.07
N ILE A 370 -41.98 -14.73 -9.54
CA ILE A 370 -41.53 -13.98 -10.71
C ILE A 370 -41.21 -14.86 -11.92
N GLU A 371 -40.99 -16.17 -11.75
CA GLU A 371 -40.77 -17.09 -12.87
C GLU A 371 -41.90 -17.08 -13.92
N ARG A 372 -43.10 -16.61 -13.56
CA ARG A 372 -44.23 -16.47 -14.49
C ARG A 372 -44.24 -15.19 -15.34
N ASN A 373 -43.41 -14.18 -15.03
CA ASN A 373 -43.43 -12.87 -15.71
C ASN A 373 -42.07 -12.47 -16.29
N THR A 374 -41.26 -13.46 -16.67
CA THR A 374 -40.13 -13.22 -17.56
C THR A 374 -40.68 -12.87 -18.94
N LYS A 375 -40.31 -11.70 -19.47
CA LYS A 375 -39.73 -11.54 -20.81
C LYS A 375 -39.66 -10.06 -21.20
N THR A 376 -38.47 -9.66 -21.65
CA THR A 376 -38.07 -8.37 -22.23
C THR A 376 -37.67 -7.27 -21.21
N LYS A 377 -36.37 -7.00 -21.16
CA LYS A 377 -35.83 -5.74 -20.65
C LYS A 377 -36.22 -4.63 -21.62
N LYS A 378 -36.75 -3.52 -21.10
CA LYS A 378 -37.22 -2.39 -21.90
C LYS A 378 -36.88 -1.09 -21.20
N PHE A 379 -36.58 -0.07 -21.98
CA PHE A 379 -36.46 1.29 -21.49
C PHE A 379 -37.84 1.88 -21.20
N VAL A 380 -38.04 2.36 -19.98
CA VAL A 380 -39.27 3.01 -19.52
C VAL A 380 -38.98 4.48 -19.26
N LYS A 381 -39.73 5.36 -19.91
CA LYS A 381 -39.60 6.81 -19.77
C LYS A 381 -40.06 7.28 -18.39
N ILE A 382 -39.27 8.16 -17.76
CA ILE A 382 -39.60 8.82 -16.50
C ILE A 382 -40.35 10.11 -16.78
N ASN A 383 -41.42 10.35 -16.02
CA ASN A 383 -42.07 11.65 -15.95
C ASN A 383 -41.40 12.47 -14.84
N PHE A 384 -40.96 13.69 -15.13
CA PHE A 384 -40.23 14.54 -14.18
C PHE A 384 -41.05 14.96 -12.94
N LYS A 385 -42.38 14.78 -12.95
CA LYS A 385 -43.22 14.94 -11.75
C LYS A 385 -43.16 13.74 -10.79
N GLN A 386 -42.69 12.59 -11.25
CA GLN A 386 -42.54 11.40 -10.41
C GLN A 386 -41.42 11.60 -9.39
N LYS A 387 -41.59 10.96 -8.24
CA LYS A 387 -40.60 10.87 -7.19
C LYS A 387 -39.71 9.66 -7.43
N LEU A 388 -38.53 9.65 -6.82
CA LEU A 388 -37.66 8.46 -6.85
C LEU A 388 -38.39 7.22 -6.29
N SER A 389 -39.14 7.38 -5.21
CA SER A 389 -39.96 6.32 -4.60
C SER A 389 -40.94 5.66 -5.58
N ASP A 390 -41.52 6.41 -6.53
CA ASP A 390 -42.44 5.85 -7.53
C ASP A 390 -41.73 4.82 -8.44
N ILE A 391 -40.46 5.06 -8.75
CA ILE A 391 -39.64 4.14 -9.56
C ILE A 391 -39.17 2.97 -8.70
N LEU A 392 -38.69 3.23 -7.47
CA LEU A 392 -38.22 2.17 -6.57
C LEU A 392 -39.33 1.18 -6.17
N ASN A 393 -40.57 1.67 -6.07
CA ASN A 393 -41.75 0.84 -5.78
C ASN A 393 -42.28 0.09 -7.01
N ASN A 394 -41.77 0.37 -8.22
CA ASN A 394 -42.24 -0.28 -9.42
C ASN A 394 -41.87 -1.78 -9.39
N PRO A 395 -42.81 -2.70 -9.58
CA PRO A 395 -42.53 -4.13 -9.51
C PRO A 395 -41.57 -4.62 -10.59
N LEU A 396 -41.37 -3.86 -11.68
CA LEU A 396 -40.44 -4.20 -12.75
C LEU A 396 -39.05 -3.56 -12.58
N TYR A 397 -38.86 -2.65 -11.64
CA TYR A 397 -37.55 -2.07 -11.37
C TYR A 397 -36.78 -2.95 -10.39
N VAL A 398 -35.52 -3.25 -10.74
CA VAL A 398 -34.58 -3.96 -9.86
C VAL A 398 -33.40 -3.03 -9.66
N ILE A 399 -33.15 -2.62 -8.41
CA ILE A 399 -32.09 -1.67 -8.09
C ILE A 399 -30.73 -2.38 -8.26
N PRO A 400 -29.86 -1.96 -9.21
CA PRO A 400 -28.57 -2.60 -9.47
C PRO A 400 -27.51 -2.16 -8.45
N GLY A 401 -27.77 -2.38 -7.16
CA GLY A 401 -27.00 -1.86 -6.03
C GLY A 401 -27.36 -0.42 -5.65
N TYR A 402 -27.40 0.50 -6.62
CA TYR A 402 -27.89 1.88 -6.51
C TYR A 402 -28.70 2.26 -7.76
N PRO A 403 -29.62 3.25 -7.69
CA PRO A 403 -30.43 3.62 -8.85
C PRO A 403 -29.59 4.11 -10.03
N VAL A 404 -29.90 3.59 -11.21
CA VAL A 404 -29.28 3.95 -12.49
C VAL A 404 -30.33 4.47 -13.46
N PHE A 405 -30.01 5.57 -14.14
CA PHE A 405 -30.88 6.26 -15.08
C PHE A 405 -30.14 6.62 -16.37
N TYR A 406 -30.86 6.64 -17.48
CA TYR A 406 -30.32 6.84 -18.83
C TYR A 406 -30.91 8.11 -19.45
N PRO A 407 -30.26 9.28 -19.28
CA PRO A 407 -30.63 10.51 -19.96
C PRO A 407 -30.29 10.47 -21.46
N VAL A 408 -31.19 10.97 -22.30
CA VAL A 408 -31.06 11.00 -23.76
C VAL A 408 -31.79 12.21 -24.34
N VAL A 409 -31.26 12.78 -25.41
CA VAL A 409 -31.89 13.92 -26.11
C VAL A 409 -33.11 13.45 -26.93
N LYS A 410 -34.25 14.14 -26.76
CA LYS A 410 -35.57 13.82 -27.35
C LYS A 410 -35.54 13.55 -28.84
N LYS A 411 -34.76 14.35 -29.57
CA LYS A 411 -34.68 14.38 -31.04
C LYS A 411 -33.41 13.72 -31.58
N SER A 412 -32.56 13.11 -30.76
CA SER A 412 -31.32 12.51 -31.25
C SER A 412 -31.60 11.24 -32.06
N LYS A 413 -30.73 10.97 -33.03
CA LYS A 413 -30.71 9.69 -33.75
C LYS A 413 -30.37 8.55 -32.78
N PHE A 414 -29.52 8.82 -31.80
CA PHE A 414 -29.10 7.86 -30.78
C PHE A 414 -30.27 7.33 -29.95
N LYS A 415 -31.26 8.16 -29.59
CA LYS A 415 -32.47 7.69 -28.88
C LYS A 415 -33.15 6.52 -29.59
N LYS A 416 -33.28 6.56 -30.92
CA LYS A 416 -33.90 5.45 -31.68
C LYS A 416 -33.06 4.18 -31.58
N ILE A 417 -31.74 4.31 -31.59
CA ILE A 417 -30.81 3.19 -31.43
C ILE A 417 -30.93 2.61 -30.02
N LEU A 418 -30.91 3.46 -29.00
CA LEU A 418 -31.02 3.04 -27.60
C LEU A 418 -32.32 2.28 -27.33
N LEU A 419 -33.46 2.83 -27.77
CA LEU A 419 -34.77 2.22 -27.51
C LEU A 419 -35.02 0.93 -28.30
N ASN A 420 -34.30 0.72 -29.41
CA ASN A 420 -34.37 -0.50 -30.22
C ASN A 420 -33.27 -1.51 -29.89
N LYS A 421 -32.42 -1.22 -28.90
CA LYS A 421 -31.34 -2.11 -28.47
C LYS A 421 -31.94 -3.36 -27.83
N ASP A 422 -31.51 -4.54 -28.28
CA ASP A 422 -31.81 -5.79 -27.60
C ASP A 422 -31.00 -5.84 -26.29
N LEU A 423 -31.70 -5.96 -25.15
CA LEU A 423 -31.17 -5.82 -23.79
C LEU A 423 -31.08 -7.14 -23.02
#